data_AF-A0A3A8WA75-F1
#
_entry.id   AF-A0A3A8WA75-F1
#
_cell.length_a   1.000
_cell.length_b   1.000
_cell.length_c   1.000
_cell.angle_alpha   90.00
_cell.angle_beta   90.00
_cell.angle_gamma   90.00
#
_symmetry.space_group_name_H-M   'P 1'
#
loop_
_entity.id
_entity.type
_entity.pdbx_description
1 polymer ?
#
loop_
_entity_poly.entity_id
_entity_poly.type
_entity_poly.pdbx_seq_one_letter_code
_entity_poly.pdbx_strand_id
1 'polypeptide(L)'
;MEDTRHFIYTDKMEFHVLELPKLPKELKDDSDNILLWAKFINAERKEKFEMIATKDPYIASAYQKLQVISQDKQKRLEYEAREKAIRDYNQFMYEADQRGEKRGIEIGEKRGIERINKPNVLLVNDNRFDDLKCSADNPDYQQRLLEEYGI
;
A
#
# COMPACT_ATOMS: atom_id res chain seq x y z
N MET A 1 7.22 -13.40 48.39
CA MET A 1 7.95 -14.06 47.28
C MET A 1 8.10 -13.01 46.18
N GLU A 2 9.29 -12.91 45.59
CA GLU A 2 9.89 -11.83 44.75
C GLU A 2 10.58 -10.67 45.48
N ASP A 3 10.24 -10.37 46.74
CA ASP A 3 10.82 -9.25 47.51
C ASP A 3 12.23 -9.50 48.11
N THR A 4 12.93 -10.54 47.65
CA THR A 4 14.17 -11.00 48.29
C THR A 4 15.40 -11.06 47.38
N ARG A 5 15.30 -10.66 46.10
CA ARG A 5 16.45 -10.65 45.18
C ARG A 5 16.85 -9.23 44.80
N HIS A 6 17.37 -8.50 45.78
CA HIS A 6 18.02 -7.21 45.61
C HIS A 6 19.47 -7.44 45.15
N PHE A 7 19.74 -7.37 43.85
CA PHE A 7 21.12 -7.40 43.35
C PHE A 7 21.68 -5.98 43.37
N ILE A 8 22.24 -5.60 44.52
CA ILE A 8 22.98 -4.36 44.67
C ILE A 8 24.26 -4.48 43.84
N TYR A 9 24.30 -3.81 42.69
CA TYR A 9 25.45 -3.83 41.78
C TYR A 9 26.53 -2.85 42.25
N THR A 10 26.12 -1.70 42.77
CA THR A 10 26.96 -0.70 43.44
C THR A 10 26.13 0.06 44.48
N ASP A 11 26.76 0.89 45.30
CA ASP A 11 26.09 1.80 46.26
C ASP A 11 25.12 2.80 45.61
N LYS A 12 25.14 2.93 44.28
CA LYS A 12 24.33 3.87 43.50
C LYS A 12 23.36 3.21 42.53
N MET A 13 23.40 1.89 42.38
CA MET A 13 22.65 1.19 41.33
C MET A 13 22.17 -0.19 41.78
N GLU A 14 20.86 -0.38 41.64
CA GLU A 14 20.16 -1.65 41.84
C GLU A 14 19.51 -2.11 40.54
N PHE A 15 19.55 -3.41 40.27
CA PHE A 15 18.83 -4.01 39.14
C PHE A 15 17.67 -4.87 39.64
N HIS A 16 16.49 -4.59 39.10
CA HIS A 16 15.31 -5.44 39.26
C HIS A 16 15.04 -6.18 37.95
N VAL A 17 15.11 -7.51 37.99
CA VAL A 17 14.76 -8.37 36.85
C VAL A 17 13.33 -8.85 37.04
N LEU A 18 12.44 -8.44 36.14
CA LEU A 18 11.01 -8.73 36.21
C LEU A 18 10.59 -9.68 35.09
N GLU A 19 9.89 -10.75 35.46
CA GLU A 19 9.27 -11.65 34.49
C GLU A 19 7.78 -11.31 34.34
N LEU A 20 7.42 -10.55 33.30
CA LEU A 20 6.04 -10.08 33.07
C LEU A 20 4.96 -11.17 33.11
N PRO A 21 5.16 -12.40 32.58
CA PRO A 21 4.15 -13.46 32.64
C PRO A 21 3.87 -13.98 34.05
N LYS A 22 4.81 -13.80 34.99
CA LYS A 22 4.70 -14.30 36.38
C LYS A 22 4.11 -13.28 37.35
N LEU A 23 3.73 -12.11 36.85
CA LEU A 23 3.16 -11.05 37.69
C LEU A 23 1.85 -11.51 38.37
N PRO A 24 1.63 -11.14 39.63
CA PRO A 24 0.38 -11.48 40.34
C PRO A 24 -0.83 -10.89 39.59
N LYS A 25 -1.94 -11.63 39.57
CA LYS A 25 -3.14 -11.22 38.82
C LYS A 25 -3.77 -9.95 39.41
N GLU A 26 -3.83 -9.84 40.72
CA GLU A 26 -4.43 -8.71 41.45
C GLU A 26 -3.36 -7.75 41.97
N LEU A 27 -3.70 -6.46 42.08
CA LEU A 27 -2.88 -5.45 42.76
C LEU A 27 -3.42 -5.31 44.17
N LYS A 28 -2.56 -5.45 45.18
CA LYS A 28 -2.91 -5.07 46.56
C LYS A 28 -2.81 -3.54 46.70
N ASP A 29 -3.41 -2.95 47.72
CA ASP A 29 -3.30 -1.50 47.90
C ASP A 29 -1.90 -1.06 48.34
N ASP A 30 -1.18 -1.89 49.10
CA ASP A 30 0.26 -1.70 49.41
C ASP A 30 1.19 -2.31 48.34
N SER A 31 0.88 -2.14 47.05
CA SER A 31 1.75 -2.66 45.99
C SER A 31 2.99 -1.78 45.81
N ASP A 32 4.17 -2.40 45.75
CA ASP A 32 5.42 -1.69 45.47
C ASP A 32 5.40 -0.94 44.14
N ASN A 33 6.11 0.18 44.09
CA ASN A 33 6.22 1.03 42.90
C ASN A 33 6.70 0.22 41.67
N ILE A 34 7.68 -0.67 41.86
CA ILE A 34 8.20 -1.54 40.80
C ILE A 34 7.10 -2.46 40.24
N LEU A 35 6.23 -2.99 41.11
CA LEU A 35 5.12 -3.82 40.69
C LEU A 35 4.06 -3.02 39.91
N LEU A 36 3.80 -1.78 40.31
CA LEU A 36 2.92 -0.87 39.56
C LEU A 36 3.46 -0.60 38.15
N TRP A 37 4.76 -0.32 38.02
CA TRP A 37 5.41 -0.16 36.71
C TRP A 37 5.39 -1.44 35.87
N ALA A 38 5.67 -2.59 36.48
CA ALA A 38 5.61 -3.88 35.80
C ALA A 38 4.21 -4.16 35.23
N LYS A 39 3.16 -3.86 36.01
CA LYS A 39 1.77 -4.00 35.57
C LYS A 39 1.37 -2.98 34.51
N PHE A 40 1.88 -1.75 34.59
CA PHE A 40 1.69 -0.74 33.56
C PHE A 40 2.27 -1.21 32.22
N ILE A 41 3.50 -1.74 32.22
CA ILE A 41 4.17 -2.27 31.02
C ILE A 41 3.42 -3.49 30.46
N ASN A 42 2.87 -4.35 31.32
CA ASN A 42 2.11 -5.55 30.93
C ASN A 42 0.62 -5.29 30.64
N ALA A 43 0.13 -4.06 30.77
CA ALA A 43 -1.28 -3.76 30.54
C ALA A 43 -1.59 -3.68 29.05
N GLU A 44 -2.65 -4.37 28.62
CA GLU A 44 -3.10 -4.34 27.21
C GLU A 44 -4.42 -3.57 27.03
N ARG A 45 -5.16 -3.33 28.12
CA ARG A 45 -6.48 -2.70 28.09
C ARG A 45 -6.46 -1.33 28.75
N LYS A 46 -7.22 -0.40 28.15
CA LYS A 46 -7.36 0.98 28.62
C LYS A 46 -7.77 1.07 30.10
N GLU A 47 -8.73 0.24 30.53
CA GLU A 47 -9.21 0.19 31.91
C GLU A 47 -8.10 -0.11 32.93
N LYS A 48 -7.17 -1.01 32.57
CA LYS A 48 -6.02 -1.35 33.43
C LYS A 48 -5.04 -0.18 33.52
N PHE A 49 -4.80 0.52 32.41
CA PHE A 49 -3.96 1.71 32.41
C PHE A 49 -4.55 2.82 33.29
N GLU A 50 -5.84 3.10 33.16
CA GLU A 50 -6.53 4.12 33.96
C GLU A 50 -6.49 3.75 35.46
N MET A 51 -6.76 2.49 35.80
CA MET A 51 -6.67 2.02 37.19
C MET A 51 -5.26 2.18 37.78
N ILE A 52 -4.20 1.83 37.05
CA ILE A 52 -2.82 1.91 37.54
C ILE A 52 -2.36 3.37 37.60
N ALA A 53 -2.71 4.20 36.61
CA ALA A 53 -2.41 5.62 36.59
C ALA A 53 -3.04 6.38 37.77
N THR A 54 -4.14 5.89 38.33
CA THR A 54 -4.77 6.49 39.52
C THR A 54 -3.94 6.24 40.79
N LYS A 55 -3.11 5.19 40.82
CA LYS A 55 -2.31 4.81 41.98
C LYS A 55 -0.95 5.52 42.06
N ASP A 56 -0.40 5.98 40.93
CA ASP A 56 0.90 6.68 40.90
C ASP A 56 0.91 7.84 39.87
N PRO A 57 1.27 9.08 40.29
CA PRO A 57 1.26 10.25 39.42
C PRO A 57 2.32 10.22 38.30
N TYR A 58 3.46 9.54 38.48
CA TYR A 58 4.46 9.36 37.42
C TYR A 58 3.96 8.39 36.36
N ILE A 59 3.28 7.32 36.76
CA ILE A 59 2.63 6.40 35.82
C ILE A 59 1.51 7.12 35.06
N ALA A 60 0.75 8.00 35.71
CA ALA A 60 -0.25 8.84 35.01
C ALA A 60 0.37 9.70 33.91
N SER A 61 1.52 10.35 34.19
CA SER A 61 2.24 11.13 33.18
C SER A 61 2.78 10.26 32.04
N ALA A 62 3.31 9.07 32.35
CA ALA A 62 3.76 8.10 31.35
C ALA A 62 2.60 7.63 30.47
N TYR A 63 1.42 7.41 31.04
CA TYR A 63 0.21 7.03 30.30
C TYR A 63 -0.24 8.13 29.33
N GLN A 64 -0.25 9.39 29.75
CA GLN A 64 -0.57 10.52 28.86
C GLN A 64 0.40 10.60 27.68
N LYS A 65 1.70 10.45 27.92
CA LYS A 65 2.71 10.42 26.85
C LYS A 65 2.50 9.22 25.91
N LEU A 66 2.17 8.05 26.45
CA LEU A 66 1.86 6.87 25.66
C LEU A 66 0.64 7.09 24.74
N GLN A 67 -0.40 7.77 25.22
CA GLN A 67 -1.56 8.13 24.39
C GLN A 67 -1.16 9.04 23.23
N VAL A 68 -0.32 10.06 23.47
CA VAL A 68 0.18 10.95 22.40
C VAL A 68 0.98 10.18 21.36
N ILE A 69 1.92 9.32 21.79
CA ILE A 69 2.76 8.51 20.89
C ILE A 69 1.91 7.48 20.11
N SER A 70 0.90 6.89 20.76
CA SER A 70 0.01 5.94 20.10
C SER A 70 -0.91 6.62 19.09
N GLN A 71 -1.39 7.83 19.38
CA GLN A 71 -2.12 8.66 18.43
C GLN A 71 -1.24 9.05 17.25
N ASP A 72 0.04 9.36 17.49
CA ASP A 72 0.97 9.73 16.43
C ASP A 72 1.18 8.57 15.44
N LYS A 73 1.32 7.33 15.92
CA LYS A 73 1.38 6.14 15.05
C LYS A 73 0.10 5.93 14.24
N GLN A 74 -1.09 6.07 14.84
CA GLN A 74 -2.35 5.92 14.11
C GLN A 74 -2.53 7.00 13.05
N LYS A 75 -2.29 8.27 13.40
CA LYS A 75 -2.36 9.39 12.46
C LYS A 75 -1.35 9.26 11.33
N ARG A 76 -0.13 8.81 11.65
CA ARG A 76 0.90 8.54 10.65
C ARG A 76 0.47 7.41 9.70
N LEU A 77 -0.13 6.34 10.22
CA LEU A 77 -0.65 5.25 9.39
C LEU A 77 -1.78 5.73 8.47
N GLU A 78 -2.72 6.54 8.97
CA GLU A 78 -3.78 7.15 8.17
C GLU A 78 -3.22 8.05 7.07
N TYR A 79 -2.20 8.85 7.38
CA TYR A 79 -1.51 9.70 6.43
C TYR A 79 -0.78 8.87 5.35
N GLU A 80 -0.02 7.86 5.75
CA GLU A 80 0.68 6.95 4.84
C GLU A 80 -0.31 6.20 3.93
N ALA A 81 -1.46 5.75 4.44
CA ALA A 81 -2.50 5.09 3.67
C ALA A 81 -3.13 6.04 2.62
N ARG A 82 -3.38 7.30 3.00
CA ARG A 82 -3.88 8.33 2.08
C ARG A 82 -2.87 8.60 0.96
N GLU A 83 -1.61 8.83 1.31
CA GLU A 83 -0.52 9.03 0.36
C GLU A 83 -0.38 7.84 -0.59
N LYS A 84 -0.49 6.62 -0.05
CA LYS A 84 -0.46 5.40 -0.85
C LYS A 84 -1.61 5.37 -1.86
N ALA A 85 -2.84 5.67 -1.43
CA ALA A 85 -3.99 5.67 -2.32
C ALA A 85 -3.84 6.68 -3.48
N ILE A 86 -3.29 7.87 -3.20
CA ILE A 86 -3.01 8.88 -4.24
C ILE A 86 -1.96 8.35 -5.24
N ARG A 87 -0.89 7.74 -4.76
CA ARG A 87 0.18 7.18 -5.61
C ARG A 87 -0.34 6.01 -6.45
N ASP A 88 -1.10 5.11 -5.84
CA ASP A 88 -1.70 3.95 -6.51
C ASP A 88 -2.66 4.42 -7.61
N TYR A 89 -3.48 5.46 -7.36
CA TYR A 89 -4.35 6.06 -8.37
C TYR A 89 -3.57 6.66 -9.54
N ASN A 90 -2.54 7.46 -9.26
CA ASN A 90 -1.71 8.08 -10.30
C ASN A 90 -1.00 7.02 -11.16
N GLN A 91 -0.46 5.99 -10.52
CA GLN A 91 0.17 4.87 -11.20
C GLN A 91 -0.82 4.13 -12.09
N PHE A 92 -2.03 3.86 -11.58
CA PHE A 92 -3.08 3.20 -12.34
C PHE A 92 -3.46 3.98 -13.61
N MET A 93 -3.63 5.31 -13.48
CA MET A 93 -3.95 6.18 -14.62
C MET A 93 -2.82 6.19 -15.65
N TYR A 94 -1.58 6.36 -15.20
CA TYR A 94 -0.41 6.33 -16.07
C TYR A 94 -0.32 5.02 -16.86
N GLU A 95 -0.48 3.88 -16.19
CA GLU A 95 -0.46 2.59 -16.87
C GLU A 95 -1.66 2.37 -17.80
N ALA A 96 -2.83 2.91 -17.45
CA ALA A 96 -4.00 2.85 -18.32
C ALA A 96 -3.76 3.59 -19.63
N ASP A 97 -3.16 4.79 -19.57
CA ASP A 97 -2.80 5.56 -20.76
C ASP A 97 -1.75 4.83 -21.60
N GLN A 98 -0.68 4.33 -20.99
CA GLN A 98 0.36 3.56 -21.69
C GLN A 98 -0.19 2.29 -22.35
N ARG A 99 -1.08 1.56 -21.67
CA ARG A 99 -1.76 0.40 -22.26
C ARG A 99 -2.69 0.81 -23.39
N GLY A 100 -3.39 1.93 -23.25
CA GLY A 100 -4.29 2.48 -24.26
C GLY A 100 -3.53 2.83 -25.54
N GLU A 101 -2.43 3.56 -25.41
CA GLU A 101 -1.56 3.94 -26.53
C GLU A 101 -0.99 2.71 -27.23
N LYS A 102 -0.39 1.78 -26.47
CA LYS A 102 0.18 0.55 -27.04
C LYS A 102 -0.87 -0.28 -27.79
N ARG A 103 -2.07 -0.44 -27.23
CA ARG A 103 -3.18 -1.13 -27.91
C ARG A 103 -3.64 -0.37 -29.14
N GLY A 104 -3.69 0.97 -29.07
CA GLY A 104 -4.05 1.82 -30.21
C GLY A 104 -3.11 1.64 -31.38
N ILE A 105 -1.79 1.63 -31.13
CA ILE A 105 -0.76 1.37 -32.13
C ILE A 105 -0.93 -0.04 -32.71
N GLU A 106 -1.02 -1.07 -31.87
CA GLU A 106 -1.13 -2.46 -32.33
C GLU A 106 -2.40 -2.70 -33.18
N ILE A 107 -3.53 -2.12 -32.77
CA ILE A 107 -4.79 -2.18 -33.54
C ILE A 107 -4.64 -1.39 -34.85
N GLY A 108 -4.00 -0.22 -34.81
CA GLY A 108 -3.75 0.62 -35.99
C GLY A 108 -2.90 -0.08 -37.03
N GLU A 109 -1.79 -0.70 -36.62
CA GLU A 109 -0.91 -1.48 -37.48
C GLU A 109 -1.64 -2.68 -38.09
N LYS A 110 -2.36 -3.46 -37.27
CA LYS A 110 -3.15 -4.60 -37.76
C LYS A 110 -4.21 -4.17 -38.78
N ARG A 111 -4.94 -3.10 -38.50
CA ARG A 111 -5.93 -2.53 -39.43
C ARG A 111 -5.29 -2.02 -40.72
N GLY A 112 -4.13 -1.37 -40.63
CA GLY A 112 -3.37 -0.91 -41.79
C GLY A 112 -2.95 -2.07 -42.70
N ILE A 113 -2.39 -3.14 -42.11
CA ILE A 113 -2.00 -4.35 -42.84
C ILE A 113 -3.22 -5.00 -43.50
N GLU A 114 -4.34 -5.15 -42.78
CA GLU A 114 -5.58 -5.69 -43.36
C GLU A 114 -6.12 -4.84 -44.50
N ARG A 115 -6.09 -3.51 -44.35
CA ARG A 115 -6.57 -2.55 -45.35
C ARG A 115 -5.75 -2.59 -46.64
N ILE A 116 -4.48 -3.00 -46.57
CA ILE A 116 -3.63 -3.23 -47.75
C ILE A 116 -3.84 -4.64 -48.31
N ASN A 117 -3.79 -5.66 -47.46
CA ASN A 117 -3.79 -7.05 -47.92
C ASN A 117 -5.11 -7.49 -48.53
N LYS A 118 -6.25 -7.06 -47.98
CA LYS A 118 -7.58 -7.43 -48.51
C LYS A 118 -7.78 -7.02 -49.98
N PRO A 119 -7.63 -5.74 -50.37
CA PRO A 119 -7.77 -5.35 -51.78
C PRO A 119 -6.67 -5.97 -52.65
N ASN A 120 -5.43 -6.12 -52.17
CA ASN A 120 -4.37 -6.78 -52.95
C ASN A 120 -4.73 -8.21 -53.34
N VAL A 121 -5.28 -9.00 -52.41
CA VAL A 121 -5.72 -10.38 -52.70
C VAL A 121 -6.87 -10.37 -53.72
N LEU A 122 -7.83 -9.46 -53.59
CA LEU A 122 -8.98 -9.35 -54.52
C LEU A 122 -8.52 -8.95 -55.93
N LEU A 123 -7.68 -7.92 -56.04
CA LEU A 123 -7.13 -7.44 -57.30
C LEU A 123 -6.28 -8.51 -58.01
N VAL A 124 -5.50 -9.29 -57.27
CA VAL A 124 -4.73 -10.43 -57.82
C VAL A 124 -5.66 -11.52 -58.35
N ASN A 125 -6.72 -11.87 -57.61
CA ASN A 125 -7.70 -12.86 -58.07
C ASN A 125 -8.48 -12.39 -59.31
N ASP A 126 -8.77 -11.10 -59.39
CA ASP A 126 -9.46 -10.46 -60.53
C ASP A 126 -8.53 -10.16 -61.72
N ASN A 127 -7.23 -10.47 -61.61
CA ASN A 127 -6.18 -10.14 -62.58
C ASN A 127 -6.05 -8.63 -62.90
N ARG A 128 -6.43 -7.74 -61.98
CA ARG A 128 -6.38 -6.27 -62.11
C ARG A 128 -5.02 -5.71 -61.68
N PHE A 129 -3.95 -6.11 -62.38
CA PHE A 129 -2.58 -5.76 -62.01
C PHE A 129 -2.23 -4.28 -62.20
N ASP A 130 -2.84 -3.62 -63.18
CA ASP A 130 -2.65 -2.17 -63.41
C ASP A 130 -3.24 -1.35 -62.26
N ASP A 131 -4.41 -1.74 -61.76
CA ASP A 131 -5.07 -1.08 -60.63
C ASP A 131 -4.29 -1.30 -59.32
N LEU A 132 -3.67 -2.48 -59.15
CA LEU A 132 -2.76 -2.75 -58.04
C LEU A 132 -1.56 -1.81 -58.07
N LYS A 133 -0.97 -1.58 -59.26
CA LYS A 133 0.13 -0.63 -59.45
C LYS A 133 -0.30 0.82 -59.18
N CYS A 134 -1.47 1.23 -59.66
CA CYS A 134 -2.00 2.57 -59.43
C CYS A 134 -2.37 2.82 -57.97
N SER A 135 -2.85 1.82 -57.24
CA SER A 135 -3.25 1.94 -55.83
C SER A 135 -2.06 2.10 -54.88
N ALA A 136 -0.87 1.61 -55.26
CA ALA A 136 0.33 1.72 -54.44
C ALA A 136 0.86 3.17 -54.34
N ASP A 137 0.68 3.95 -55.41
CA ASP A 137 1.21 5.32 -55.52
C ASP A 137 0.13 6.41 -55.36
N ASN A 138 -1.16 6.03 -55.31
CA ASN A 138 -2.27 6.97 -55.23
C ASN A 138 -3.27 6.60 -54.11
N PRO A 139 -3.19 7.27 -52.94
CA PRO A 139 -4.07 7.02 -51.80
C PRO A 139 -5.56 7.26 -52.09
N ASP A 140 -5.89 8.26 -52.91
CA ASP A 140 -7.28 8.57 -53.26
C ASP A 140 -7.88 7.49 -54.17
N TYR A 141 -7.06 6.94 -55.07
CA TYR A 141 -7.45 5.81 -55.91
C TYR A 141 -7.59 4.52 -55.08
N GLN A 142 -6.67 4.29 -54.13
CA GLN A 142 -6.77 3.20 -53.17
C GLN A 142 -8.06 3.28 -52.33
N GLN A 143 -8.44 4.48 -51.88
CA GLN A 143 -9.68 4.73 -51.13
C GLN A 143 -10.92 4.36 -51.97
N ARG A 144 -10.95 4.73 -53.27
CA ARG A 144 -12.06 4.37 -54.18
C ARG A 144 -12.13 2.87 -54.46
N LEU A 145 -10.99 2.20 -54.60
CA LEU A 145 -10.93 0.74 -54.74
C LEU A 145 -11.46 0.02 -53.50
N LEU A 146 -11.13 0.52 -52.30
CA LEU A 146 -11.68 -0.02 -51.06
C LEU A 146 -13.21 0.11 -51.02
N GLU A 147 -13.75 1.27 -51.42
CA GLU A 147 -15.19 1.48 -51.54
C GLU A 147 -15.83 0.55 -52.58
N GLU A 148 -15.17 0.31 -53.72
CA GLU A 148 -15.61 -0.61 -54.77
C GLU A 148 -15.75 -2.06 -54.26
N TYR A 149 -14.80 -2.51 -53.43
CA TYR A 149 -14.82 -3.84 -52.81
C TYR A 149 -15.62 -3.90 -51.49
N GLY A 150 -16.19 -2.79 -51.04
CA GLY A 150 -16.99 -2.71 -49.79
C GLY A 150 -16.17 -2.87 -48.51
N ILE A 151 -14.90 -2.46 -48.52
CA ILE A 151 -13.92 -2.60 -47.42
C ILE A 151 -13.69 -1.26 -46.70
#